data_AF-A0A852X0D0-F1
#
_entry.id   AF-A0A852X0D0-F1
#
_cell.length_a   1.000
_cell.length_b   1.000
_cell.length_c   1.000
_cell.angle_alpha   90.00
_cell.angle_beta   90.00
_cell.angle_gamma   90.00
#
_symmetry.space_group_name_H-M   'P 1'
#
loop_
_entity.id
_entity.type
_entity.pdbx_description
1 polymer ?
#
loop_
_entity_poly.entity_id
_entity_poly.type
_entity_poly.pdbx_seq_one_letter_code
_entity_poly.pdbx_strand_id
1 'polypeptide(L)'
;MSDPHDPDDVHGTWDSRYGGEQMWSGRPNWAVVALVSDMEPGRAVDIGCGEGADAVWLAEHGWQTVGVDPSAVALERATASAQAAGVEVDWVNATLEELTLEPGSFDLVTVSYPALRLEAAPMDRLRALVAPGGALLVVHHADVDRERALSHGFDPDTLLRPQDVRQGLSPSWDVLLDESRPRQFSGGAGKHHRDDHVVLARHRPSRDVIVRRATTHDVKAIRELVRPLAEERVLLDKHAVTYYEAVPEFRVAEIDGEVVGCGAVHVLWQDVAEIRTLAVSRDHLGKGVGGHLMDYLITDARTYGVRRLFCLTFEIDFFVRHGFEAIDGQAVDQDVYQELLRSYDEGVAEFLDLEWVKPNTLGNTRMLRQL
;
A
#
# COMPACT_ATOMS: atom_id res chain seq x y z
N MET A 1 7.29 38.66 7.27
CA MET A 1 6.51 39.14 6.11
C MET A 1 6.93 38.27 4.95
N SER A 2 6.14 37.26 4.64
CA SER A 2 6.30 36.41 3.46
C SER A 2 6.10 37.27 2.21
N ASP A 3 6.88 36.99 1.17
CA ASP A 3 6.75 37.62 -0.15
C ASP A 3 5.41 37.17 -0.76
N PRO A 4 4.49 38.08 -1.12
CA PRO A 4 3.17 37.73 -1.68
C PRO A 4 3.23 37.10 -3.09
N HIS A 5 4.42 36.72 -3.58
CA HIS A 5 4.67 36.05 -4.85
C HIS A 5 5.56 34.80 -4.70
N ASP A 6 5.69 34.22 -3.50
CA ASP A 6 6.33 32.90 -3.35
C ASP A 6 5.47 31.83 -4.06
N PRO A 7 5.91 31.26 -5.20
CA PRO A 7 5.15 30.25 -5.93
C PRO A 7 5.00 28.92 -5.17
N ASP A 8 5.69 28.78 -4.04
CA ASP A 8 5.61 27.63 -3.13
C ASP A 8 4.66 27.89 -1.93
N ASP A 9 4.14 29.11 -1.73
CA ASP A 9 3.09 29.40 -0.73
C ASP A 9 1.70 29.01 -1.25
N VAL A 10 1.43 27.71 -1.25
CA VAL A 10 0.16 27.13 -1.71
C VAL A 10 -1.01 27.66 -0.87
N HIS A 11 -0.87 27.73 0.45
CA HIS A 11 -1.91 28.23 1.35
C HIS A 11 -2.30 29.69 1.05
N GLY A 12 -1.32 30.61 1.05
CA GLY A 12 -1.56 32.02 0.79
C GLY A 12 -2.09 32.30 -0.61
N THR A 13 -1.65 31.52 -1.60
CA THR A 13 -2.16 31.59 -2.98
C THR A 13 -3.65 31.26 -3.04
N TRP A 14 -4.08 30.17 -2.39
CA TRP A 14 -5.49 29.78 -2.38
C TRP A 14 -6.36 30.70 -1.52
N ASP A 15 -5.87 31.15 -0.36
CA ASP A 15 -6.58 32.15 0.47
C ASP A 15 -6.83 33.45 -0.29
N SER A 16 -5.84 33.96 -1.01
CA SER A 16 -6.00 35.14 -1.87
C SER A 16 -7.05 34.91 -2.95
N ARG A 17 -7.04 33.72 -3.57
CA ARG A 17 -8.01 33.35 -4.60
C ARG A 17 -9.44 33.31 -4.04
N TYR A 18 -9.64 32.78 -2.84
CA TYR A 18 -10.93 32.70 -2.17
C TYR A 18 -11.35 33.98 -1.44
N GLY A 19 -10.46 34.95 -1.23
CA GLY A 19 -10.73 36.18 -0.47
C GLY A 19 -11.77 37.13 -1.07
N GLY A 20 -12.21 36.92 -2.33
CA GLY A 20 -13.24 37.70 -3.01
C GLY A 20 -14.68 37.25 -2.74
N GLU A 21 -15.60 37.50 -3.66
CA GLU A 21 -16.96 36.92 -3.61
C GLU A 21 -16.92 35.38 -3.74
N GLN A 22 -18.06 34.72 -3.49
CA GLN A 22 -18.19 33.27 -3.63
C GLN A 22 -17.68 32.80 -5.01
N MET A 23 -16.75 31.85 -5.02
CA MET A 23 -16.07 31.43 -6.25
C MET A 23 -16.84 30.34 -7.00
N TRP A 24 -17.45 29.42 -6.25
CA TRP A 24 -18.15 28.26 -6.81
C TRP A 24 -19.66 28.40 -6.68
N SER A 25 -20.40 27.54 -7.38
CA SER A 25 -21.87 27.62 -7.43
C SER A 25 -22.57 27.29 -6.09
N GLY A 26 -21.84 26.75 -5.11
CA GLY A 26 -22.38 26.18 -3.88
C GLY A 26 -23.16 24.87 -4.07
N ARG A 27 -23.22 24.35 -5.30
CA ARG A 27 -23.85 23.05 -5.60
C ARG A 27 -22.78 21.96 -5.69
N PRO A 28 -23.09 20.73 -5.25
CA PRO A 28 -22.20 19.61 -5.44
C PRO A 28 -21.99 19.32 -6.93
N ASN A 29 -20.84 18.74 -7.23
CA ASN A 29 -20.46 18.24 -8.53
C ASN A 29 -21.48 17.18 -8.96
N TRP A 30 -21.94 17.27 -10.20
CA TRP A 30 -22.93 16.34 -10.74
C TRP A 30 -22.44 14.89 -10.68
N ALA A 31 -21.13 14.66 -10.84
CA ALA A 31 -20.56 13.31 -10.85
C ALA A 31 -20.60 12.70 -9.44
N VAL A 32 -20.35 13.51 -8.40
CA VAL A 32 -20.52 13.08 -7.00
C VAL A 32 -21.97 12.67 -6.77
N VAL A 33 -22.92 13.54 -7.10
CA VAL A 33 -24.35 13.23 -6.94
C VAL A 33 -24.73 11.97 -7.73
N ALA A 34 -24.41 11.91 -9.02
CA ALA A 34 -24.86 10.85 -9.91
C ALA A 34 -24.23 9.48 -9.64
N LEU A 35 -22.98 9.44 -9.17
CA LEU A 35 -22.24 8.18 -8.99
C LEU A 35 -22.24 7.70 -7.55
N VAL A 36 -22.42 8.59 -6.57
CA VAL A 36 -22.35 8.25 -5.14
C VAL A 36 -23.72 8.06 -4.51
N SER A 37 -24.82 8.59 -5.08
CA SER A 37 -26.17 8.51 -4.48
C SER A 37 -26.64 7.10 -4.11
N ASP A 38 -26.23 6.09 -4.88
CA ASP A 38 -26.63 4.69 -4.67
C ASP A 38 -25.57 3.87 -3.91
N MET A 39 -24.48 4.49 -3.46
CA MET A 39 -23.44 3.83 -2.67
C MET A 39 -23.85 3.75 -1.20
N GLU A 40 -23.49 2.66 -0.52
CA GLU A 40 -23.67 2.55 0.94
C GLU A 40 -22.75 3.56 1.65
N PRO A 41 -23.28 4.45 2.50
CA PRO A 41 -22.44 5.44 3.19
C PRO A 41 -21.48 4.80 4.18
N GLY A 42 -20.22 5.23 4.12
CA GLY A 42 -19.16 4.90 5.05
C GLY A 42 -18.36 6.14 5.41
N ARG A 43 -17.03 6.02 5.41
CA ARG A 43 -16.12 7.16 5.59
C ARG A 43 -15.73 7.77 4.25
N ALA A 44 -15.91 9.08 4.10
CA ALA A 44 -15.51 9.82 2.92
C ALA A 44 -14.45 10.88 3.23
N VAL A 45 -13.54 11.12 2.29
CA VAL A 45 -12.69 12.31 2.28
C VAL A 45 -12.77 13.02 0.94
N ASP A 46 -12.99 14.33 0.99
CA ASP A 46 -13.04 15.22 -0.17
C ASP A 46 -11.76 16.07 -0.23
N ILE A 47 -10.90 15.77 -1.21
CA ILE A 47 -9.58 16.40 -1.35
C ILE A 47 -9.70 17.61 -2.29
N GLY A 48 -9.34 18.78 -1.78
CA GLY A 48 -9.56 20.05 -2.48
C GLY A 48 -11.02 20.46 -2.43
N CYS A 49 -11.66 20.34 -1.26
CA CYS A 49 -13.10 20.52 -1.08
C CYS A 49 -13.60 21.95 -1.32
N GLY A 50 -12.70 22.95 -1.37
CA GLY A 50 -13.03 24.35 -1.58
C GLY A 50 -14.05 24.87 -0.57
N GLU A 51 -15.15 25.41 -1.08
CA GLU A 51 -16.25 25.95 -0.26
C GLU A 51 -17.20 24.86 0.29
N GLY A 52 -16.83 23.57 0.16
CA GLY A 52 -17.45 22.45 0.86
C GLY A 52 -18.67 21.83 0.20
N ALA A 53 -19.00 22.17 -1.05
CA ALA A 53 -20.26 21.74 -1.66
C ALA A 53 -20.40 20.20 -1.78
N ASP A 54 -19.32 19.51 -2.19
CA ASP A 54 -19.30 18.03 -2.29
C ASP A 54 -19.30 17.40 -0.89
N ALA A 55 -18.42 17.87 0.00
CA ALA A 55 -18.32 17.39 1.38
C ALA A 55 -19.63 17.54 2.19
N VAL A 56 -20.30 18.69 2.10
CA VAL A 56 -21.59 18.94 2.76
C VAL A 56 -22.66 18.01 2.20
N TRP A 57 -22.74 17.85 0.88
CA TRP A 57 -23.70 16.95 0.27
C TRP A 57 -23.47 15.49 0.70
N LEU A 58 -22.22 15.03 0.76
CA LEU A 58 -21.89 13.68 1.27
C LEU A 58 -22.39 13.51 2.72
N ALA A 59 -22.16 14.49 3.59
CA ALA A 59 -22.63 14.45 4.97
C ALA A 59 -24.16 14.46 5.08
N GLU A 60 -24.87 15.23 4.24
CA GLU A 60 -26.34 15.20 4.15
C GLU A 60 -26.87 13.81 3.75
N HIS A 61 -26.06 13.01 3.06
CA HIS A 61 -26.40 11.66 2.61
C HIS A 61 -25.81 10.56 3.51
N GLY A 62 -25.42 10.91 4.74
CA GLY A 62 -25.07 9.96 5.79
C GLY A 62 -23.61 9.50 5.79
N TRP A 63 -22.75 10.09 4.96
CA TRP A 63 -21.31 9.81 5.01
C TRP A 63 -20.66 10.48 6.22
N GLN A 64 -19.70 9.79 6.84
CA GLN A 64 -18.78 10.43 7.78
C GLN A 64 -17.68 11.13 6.98
N THR A 65 -17.79 12.45 6.84
CA THR A 65 -17.02 13.20 5.85
C THR A 65 -15.89 14.02 6.47
N VAL A 66 -14.70 13.92 5.86
CA VAL A 66 -13.57 14.83 6.06
C VAL A 66 -13.41 15.72 4.82
N GLY A 67 -13.39 17.03 4.99
CA GLY A 67 -13.10 17.98 3.91
C GLY A 67 -11.70 18.56 4.05
N VAL A 68 -10.88 18.47 3.00
CA VAL A 68 -9.49 18.94 3.00
C VAL A 68 -9.31 20.06 1.98
N ASP A 69 -8.76 21.20 2.38
CA ASP A 69 -8.37 22.28 1.46
C ASP A 69 -7.21 23.11 2.05
N PRO A 70 -6.22 23.55 1.26
CA PRO A 70 -5.16 24.43 1.75
C PRO A 70 -5.66 25.84 2.11
N SER A 71 -6.83 26.27 1.65
CA SER A 71 -7.36 27.60 2.01
C SER A 71 -8.17 27.58 3.29
N ALA A 72 -7.69 28.31 4.31
CA ALA A 72 -8.47 28.57 5.51
C ALA A 72 -9.74 29.38 5.20
N VAL A 73 -9.66 30.33 4.25
CA VAL A 73 -10.81 31.13 3.80
C VAL A 73 -11.91 30.26 3.18
N ALA A 74 -11.54 29.26 2.37
CA ALA A 74 -12.49 28.32 1.79
C ALA A 74 -13.15 27.46 2.87
N LEU A 75 -12.36 26.95 3.83
CA LEU A 75 -12.87 26.12 4.93
C LEU A 75 -13.76 26.88 5.90
N GLU A 76 -13.55 28.18 6.12
CA GLU A 76 -14.48 29.02 6.89
C GLU A 76 -15.87 29.08 6.21
N ARG A 77 -15.90 29.21 4.88
CA ARG A 77 -17.15 29.18 4.10
C ARG A 77 -17.78 27.80 4.09
N ALA A 78 -16.97 26.76 3.95
CA ALA A 78 -17.41 25.36 4.00
C ALA A 78 -18.05 25.05 5.36
N THR A 79 -17.46 25.53 6.44
CA THR A 79 -18.00 25.44 7.80
C THR A 79 -19.36 26.14 7.91
N ALA A 80 -19.50 27.36 7.37
CA ALA A 80 -20.78 28.07 7.36
C ALA A 80 -21.85 27.33 6.53
N SER A 81 -21.47 26.74 5.40
CA SER A 81 -22.37 25.91 4.57
C SER A 81 -22.84 24.66 5.31
N ALA A 82 -21.94 23.93 5.98
CA ALA A 82 -22.29 22.77 6.80
C ALA A 82 -23.22 23.14 7.96
N GLN A 83 -22.95 24.25 8.65
CA GLN A 83 -23.83 24.77 9.70
C GLN A 83 -25.23 25.13 9.19
N ALA A 84 -25.32 25.74 8.00
CA ALA A 84 -26.60 26.08 7.38
C ALA A 84 -27.39 24.82 6.95
N ALA A 85 -26.70 23.78 6.51
CA ALA A 85 -27.27 22.47 6.16
C ALA A 85 -27.59 21.60 7.39
N GLY A 86 -27.04 21.93 8.56
CA GLY A 86 -27.26 21.17 9.80
C GLY A 86 -26.52 19.84 9.85
N VAL A 87 -25.37 19.74 9.18
CA VAL A 87 -24.51 18.54 9.13
C VAL A 87 -23.15 18.81 9.75
N GLU A 88 -22.49 17.74 10.20
CA GLU A 88 -21.11 17.78 10.71
C GLU A 88 -20.14 17.28 9.64
N VAL A 89 -19.04 18.02 9.46
CA VAL A 89 -17.93 17.67 8.57
C VAL A 89 -16.64 18.01 9.31
N ASP A 90 -15.68 17.10 9.28
CA ASP A 90 -14.34 17.33 9.84
C ASP A 90 -13.48 18.09 8.82
N TRP A 91 -13.15 19.35 9.10
CA TRP A 91 -12.37 20.20 8.19
C TRP A 91 -10.88 20.17 8.53
N VAL A 92 -10.05 19.92 7.51
CA VAL A 92 -8.58 19.89 7.64
C VAL A 92 -7.96 20.91 6.70
N ASN A 93 -7.29 21.91 7.28
CA ASN A 93 -6.52 22.88 6.51
C ASN A 93 -5.12 22.33 6.20
N ALA A 94 -4.98 21.73 5.02
CA ALA A 94 -3.74 21.10 4.59
C ALA A 94 -3.71 20.94 3.06
N THR A 95 -2.50 20.89 2.51
CA THR A 95 -2.24 20.31 1.19
C THR A 95 -2.31 18.77 1.23
N LEU A 96 -2.37 18.10 0.08
CA LEU A 96 -2.33 16.62 0.03
C LEU A 96 -0.99 16.06 0.53
N GLU A 97 0.06 16.87 0.41
CA GLU A 97 1.43 16.59 0.80
C GLU A 97 1.61 16.56 2.33
N GLU A 98 0.95 17.50 3.02
CA GLU A 98 0.95 17.64 4.47
C GLU A 98 -0.06 16.73 5.18
N LEU A 99 -1.02 16.20 4.44
CA LEU A 99 -2.13 15.44 4.98
C LEU A 99 -1.64 14.17 5.72
N THR A 100 -2.04 14.05 6.98
CA THR A 100 -1.72 12.92 7.86
C THR A 100 -3.01 12.22 8.28
N LEU A 101 -3.56 11.44 7.36
CA LEU A 101 -4.71 10.57 7.61
C LEU A 101 -4.28 9.10 7.62
N GLU A 102 -5.04 8.26 8.32
CA GLU A 102 -4.80 6.83 8.37
C GLU A 102 -4.94 6.22 6.95
N PRO A 103 -3.91 5.53 6.43
CA PRO A 103 -4.00 4.87 5.13
C PRO A 103 -5.09 3.80 5.11
N GLY A 104 -5.80 3.67 3.99
CA GLY A 104 -6.82 2.64 3.78
C GLY A 104 -8.04 2.78 4.69
N SER A 105 -8.37 3.99 5.13
CA SER A 105 -9.44 4.24 6.11
C SER A 105 -10.72 4.84 5.52
N PHE A 106 -10.74 5.13 4.21
CA PHE A 106 -11.88 5.77 3.55
C PHE A 106 -12.54 4.85 2.52
N ASP A 107 -13.84 4.66 2.67
CA ASP A 107 -14.69 3.94 1.71
C ASP A 107 -14.90 4.76 0.42
N LEU A 108 -14.73 6.08 0.49
CA LEU A 108 -14.78 7.00 -0.65
C LEU A 108 -13.73 8.11 -0.54
N VAL A 109 -12.95 8.30 -1.61
CA VAL A 109 -12.09 9.48 -1.80
C VAL A 109 -12.61 10.24 -3.02
N THR A 110 -13.00 11.50 -2.86
CA THR A 110 -13.42 12.39 -3.96
C THR A 110 -12.36 13.45 -4.23
N VAL A 111 -12.18 13.76 -5.51
CA VAL A 111 -11.27 14.81 -5.98
C VAL A 111 -11.92 15.54 -7.17
N SER A 112 -12.47 16.72 -6.92
CA SER A 112 -13.13 17.54 -7.94
C SER A 112 -12.21 18.66 -8.42
N TYR A 113 -11.93 18.69 -9.73
CA TYR A 113 -11.12 19.71 -10.42
C TYR A 113 -9.75 19.98 -9.75
N PRO A 114 -8.92 18.92 -9.55
CA PRO A 114 -7.70 19.04 -8.76
C PRO A 114 -6.69 20.01 -9.36
N ALA A 115 -6.04 20.75 -8.48
CA ALA A 115 -4.81 21.49 -8.75
C ALA A 115 -3.61 20.83 -8.03
N LEU A 116 -3.52 19.50 -8.13
CA LEU A 116 -2.49 18.69 -7.48
C LEU A 116 -1.25 18.59 -8.35
N ARG A 117 -0.05 18.83 -7.80
CA ARG A 117 1.20 18.82 -8.56
C ARG A 117 1.74 17.41 -8.74
N LEU A 118 2.20 17.06 -9.94
CA LEU A 118 2.72 15.72 -10.26
C LEU A 118 3.98 15.36 -9.48
N GLU A 119 4.81 16.35 -9.14
CA GLU A 119 6.05 16.14 -8.35
C GLU A 119 5.80 15.53 -6.97
N ALA A 120 4.60 15.71 -6.42
CA ALA A 120 4.18 15.17 -5.15
C ALA A 120 3.64 13.72 -5.20
N ALA A 121 3.68 13.08 -6.38
CA ALA A 121 3.10 11.76 -6.64
C ALA A 121 1.65 11.63 -6.12
N PRO A 122 0.73 12.52 -6.53
CA PRO A 122 -0.61 12.63 -5.93
C PRO A 122 -1.42 11.34 -6.03
N MET A 123 -1.25 10.55 -7.11
CA MET A 123 -1.92 9.26 -7.24
C MET A 123 -1.50 8.23 -6.20
N ASP A 124 -0.26 8.25 -5.71
CA ASP A 124 0.18 7.32 -4.66
C ASP A 124 -0.52 7.66 -3.34
N ARG A 125 -0.61 8.95 -3.04
CA ARG A 125 -1.27 9.47 -1.83
C ARG A 125 -2.78 9.22 -1.86
N LEU A 126 -3.45 9.56 -2.96
CA LEU A 126 -4.89 9.33 -3.13
C LEU A 126 -5.23 7.84 -3.00
N ARG A 127 -4.49 6.95 -3.67
CA ARG A 127 -4.70 5.50 -3.57
C ARG A 127 -4.46 4.97 -2.15
N ALA A 128 -3.47 5.52 -1.44
CA ALA A 128 -3.16 5.10 -0.08
C ALA A 128 -4.27 5.42 0.92
N LEU A 129 -5.14 6.40 0.66
CA LEU A 129 -6.27 6.74 1.54
C LEU A 129 -7.46 5.78 1.39
N VAL A 130 -7.63 5.20 0.20
CA VAL A 130 -8.80 4.37 -0.12
C VAL A 130 -8.71 3.00 0.54
N ALA A 131 -9.70 2.68 1.37
CA ALA A 131 -9.85 1.39 2.00
C ALA A 131 -9.95 0.27 0.96
N PRO A 132 -9.50 -0.95 1.27
CA PRO A 132 -9.79 -2.09 0.41
C PRO A 132 -11.30 -2.28 0.25
N GLY A 133 -11.79 -2.30 -1.00
CA GLY A 133 -13.22 -2.29 -1.32
C GLY A 133 -13.81 -0.89 -1.55
N GLY A 134 -13.13 0.17 -1.11
CA GLY A 134 -13.54 1.56 -1.27
C GLY A 134 -13.31 2.12 -2.68
N ALA A 135 -13.79 3.33 -2.93
CA ALA A 135 -13.77 3.97 -4.25
C ALA A 135 -12.95 5.27 -4.28
N LEU A 136 -12.31 5.52 -5.42
CA LEU A 136 -11.70 6.79 -5.81
C LEU A 136 -12.53 7.39 -6.95
N LEU A 137 -13.07 8.58 -6.73
CA LEU A 137 -13.78 9.36 -7.74
C LEU A 137 -12.99 10.63 -8.05
N VAL A 138 -12.53 10.78 -9.29
CA VAL A 138 -11.82 11.97 -9.76
C VAL A 138 -12.58 12.62 -10.90
N VAL A 139 -12.81 13.92 -10.80
CA VAL A 139 -13.48 14.73 -11.84
C VAL A 139 -12.53 15.81 -12.31
N HIS A 140 -12.26 15.87 -13.62
CA HIS A 140 -11.42 16.86 -14.26
C HIS A 140 -12.20 17.69 -15.28
N HIS A 141 -11.64 18.83 -15.67
CA HIS A 141 -11.96 19.44 -16.96
C HIS A 141 -11.38 18.57 -18.08
N ALA A 142 -12.21 18.15 -19.04
CA ALA A 142 -11.76 17.24 -20.12
C ALA A 142 -10.76 17.89 -21.07
N ASP A 143 -10.94 19.18 -21.34
CA ASP A 143 -10.03 19.98 -22.16
C ASP A 143 -9.40 21.08 -21.31
N VAL A 144 -8.06 21.12 -21.28
CA VAL A 144 -7.32 22.26 -20.73
C VAL A 144 -6.70 23.03 -21.87
N ASP A 145 -7.17 24.25 -22.10
CA ASP A 145 -6.54 25.18 -23.04
C ASP A 145 -5.18 25.60 -22.47
N ARG A 146 -4.12 24.98 -23.02
CA ARG A 146 -2.74 25.17 -22.56
C ARG A 146 -2.27 26.61 -22.72
N GLU A 147 -2.61 27.27 -23.84
CA GLU A 147 -2.22 28.66 -24.05
C GLU A 147 -2.87 29.56 -23.01
N ARG A 148 -4.15 29.31 -22.69
CA ARG A 148 -4.87 30.03 -21.65
C ARG A 148 -4.33 29.76 -20.25
N ALA A 149 -4.02 28.51 -19.91
CA ALA A 149 -3.45 28.14 -18.62
C ALA A 149 -2.12 28.87 -18.39
N LEU A 150 -1.23 28.84 -19.38
CA LEU A 150 0.04 29.56 -19.37
C LEU A 150 -0.16 31.08 -19.23
N SER A 151 -1.18 31.65 -19.90
CA SER A 151 -1.49 33.08 -19.78
C SER A 151 -1.99 33.51 -18.39
N HIS A 152 -2.49 32.55 -17.60
CA HIS A 152 -2.87 32.76 -16.18
C HIS A 152 -1.76 32.36 -15.21
N GLY A 153 -0.55 32.05 -15.70
CA GLY A 153 0.62 31.84 -14.83
C GLY A 153 0.76 30.44 -14.24
N PHE A 154 0.07 29.43 -14.76
CA PHE A 154 0.31 28.04 -14.36
C PHE A 154 0.51 27.12 -15.57
N ASP A 155 1.44 26.16 -15.44
CA ASP A 155 1.67 25.14 -16.45
C ASP A 155 0.76 23.94 -16.17
N PRO A 156 -0.21 23.61 -17.03
CA PRO A 156 -1.10 22.48 -16.81
C PRO A 156 -0.38 21.13 -16.91
N ASP A 157 0.82 21.07 -17.51
CA ASP A 157 1.61 19.84 -17.62
C ASP A 157 2.30 19.45 -16.29
N THR A 158 2.33 20.35 -15.30
CA THR A 158 2.86 20.06 -13.95
C THR A 158 1.78 19.56 -12.98
N LEU A 159 0.52 19.57 -13.40
CA LEU A 159 -0.63 19.17 -12.58
C LEU A 159 -1.12 17.77 -12.98
N LEU A 160 -1.83 17.11 -12.05
CA LEU A 160 -2.52 15.86 -12.31
C LEU A 160 -3.55 16.06 -13.43
N ARG A 161 -3.46 15.24 -14.49
CA ARG A 161 -4.41 15.25 -15.61
C ARG A 161 -5.22 13.95 -15.67
N PRO A 162 -6.35 13.91 -16.40
CA PRO A 162 -7.14 12.70 -16.60
C PRO A 162 -6.35 11.43 -16.90
N GLN A 163 -5.41 11.52 -17.85
CA GLN A 163 -4.60 10.37 -18.26
C GLN A 163 -3.68 9.86 -17.14
N ASP A 164 -3.21 10.77 -16.27
CA ASP A 164 -2.30 10.44 -15.18
C ASP A 164 -3.08 9.67 -14.08
N VAL A 165 -4.36 10.00 -13.87
CA VAL A 165 -5.26 9.23 -13.00
C VAL A 165 -5.38 7.79 -13.51
N ARG A 166 -5.68 7.62 -14.80
CA ARG A 166 -5.85 6.29 -15.38
C ARG A 166 -4.58 5.44 -15.33
N GLN A 167 -3.43 6.05 -15.61
CA GLN A 167 -2.10 5.41 -15.57
C GLN A 167 -1.64 5.11 -14.14
N GLY A 168 -2.05 5.91 -13.16
CA GLY A 168 -1.71 5.73 -11.74
C GLY A 168 -2.45 4.58 -11.05
N LEU A 169 -3.48 3.99 -11.68
CA LEU A 169 -4.22 2.86 -11.12
C LEU A 169 -3.49 1.53 -11.38
N SER A 170 -3.16 0.82 -10.30
CA SER A 170 -2.51 -0.51 -10.34
C SER A 170 -3.51 -1.63 -10.65
N PRO A 171 -3.05 -2.86 -10.96
CA PRO A 171 -3.93 -4.02 -11.22
C PRO A 171 -4.87 -4.40 -10.05
N SER A 172 -4.63 -3.87 -8.85
CA SER A 172 -5.49 -4.01 -7.68
C SER A 172 -6.75 -3.10 -7.72
N TRP A 173 -6.99 -2.38 -8.81
CA TRP A 173 -8.12 -1.47 -8.98
C TRP A 173 -9.00 -1.90 -10.15
N ASP A 174 -10.31 -1.84 -9.94
CA ASP A 174 -11.30 -2.01 -10.99
C ASP A 174 -11.79 -0.62 -11.44
N VAL A 175 -11.56 -0.27 -12.69
CA VAL A 175 -12.11 0.96 -13.27
C VAL A 175 -13.57 0.70 -13.60
N LEU A 176 -14.47 1.40 -12.91
CA LEU A 176 -15.91 1.28 -13.08
C LEU A 176 -16.42 2.26 -14.15
N LEU A 177 -15.79 3.43 -14.26
CA LEU A 177 -16.12 4.47 -15.24
C LEU A 177 -14.86 5.28 -15.57
N ASP A 178 -14.66 5.58 -16.86
CA ASP A 178 -13.58 6.41 -17.40
C ASP A 178 -14.10 7.00 -18.71
N GLU A 179 -14.72 8.18 -18.64
CA GLU A 179 -15.32 8.83 -19.80
C GLU A 179 -15.45 10.35 -19.65
N SER A 180 -15.55 11.03 -20.79
CA SER A 180 -15.86 12.45 -20.85
C SER A 180 -17.36 12.68 -21.09
N ARG A 181 -17.96 13.60 -20.34
CA ARG A 181 -19.37 13.99 -20.49
C ARG A 181 -19.53 15.51 -20.60
N PRO A 182 -20.51 15.99 -21.39
CA PRO A 182 -20.87 17.40 -21.40
C PRO A 182 -21.30 17.91 -20.04
N ARG A 183 -20.81 19.10 -19.68
CA ARG A 183 -21.23 19.80 -18.45
C ARG A 183 -22.70 20.14 -18.51
N GLN A 184 -23.45 19.73 -17.48
CA GLN A 184 -24.87 20.05 -17.36
C GLN A 184 -25.14 21.48 -16.88
N PHE A 185 -24.12 22.24 -16.45
CA PHE A 185 -24.26 23.59 -15.91
C PHE A 185 -23.21 24.58 -16.45
N SER A 186 -23.60 25.85 -16.58
CA SER A 186 -22.83 26.93 -17.25
C SER A 186 -22.37 28.08 -16.32
N GLY A 187 -22.42 27.92 -14.99
CA GLY A 187 -22.07 28.96 -14.00
C GLY A 187 -20.92 28.59 -13.05
N GLY A 188 -20.24 29.59 -12.47
CA GLY A 188 -19.11 29.43 -11.52
C GLY A 188 -17.71 29.46 -12.16
N ALA A 189 -16.66 29.28 -11.35
CA ALA A 189 -15.30 29.04 -11.87
C ALA A 189 -15.29 27.79 -12.79
N GLY A 190 -14.53 27.85 -13.89
CA GLY A 190 -14.50 26.79 -14.91
C GLY A 190 -15.63 26.82 -15.97
N LYS A 191 -16.48 27.86 -16.01
CA LYS A 191 -17.55 28.07 -17.03
C LYS A 191 -17.13 28.00 -18.51
N HIS A 192 -15.83 27.92 -18.78
CA HIS A 192 -15.27 27.87 -20.13
C HIS A 192 -15.00 26.45 -20.64
N HIS A 193 -15.06 25.45 -19.77
CA HIS A 193 -14.92 24.04 -20.13
C HIS A 193 -16.28 23.46 -20.55
N ARG A 194 -16.29 22.67 -21.62
CA ARG A 194 -17.52 22.10 -22.20
C ARG A 194 -17.84 20.71 -21.67
N ASP A 195 -16.79 19.94 -21.36
CA ASP A 195 -16.90 18.57 -20.91
C ASP A 195 -16.10 18.36 -19.61
N ASP A 196 -16.64 17.53 -18.72
CA ASP A 196 -15.92 16.97 -17.58
C ASP A 196 -15.42 15.58 -17.96
N HIS A 197 -14.20 15.23 -17.54
CA HIS A 197 -13.71 13.86 -17.62
C HIS A 197 -13.77 13.23 -16.23
N VAL A 198 -14.45 12.09 -16.12
CA VAL A 198 -14.73 11.44 -14.84
C VAL A 198 -14.08 10.07 -14.84
N VAL A 199 -13.34 9.78 -13.77
CA VAL A 199 -12.81 8.45 -13.47
C VAL A 199 -13.37 8.00 -12.13
N LEU A 200 -14.07 6.87 -12.14
CA LEU A 200 -14.47 6.14 -10.94
C LEU A 200 -13.76 4.80 -10.93
N ALA A 201 -12.94 4.56 -9.91
CA ALA A 201 -12.24 3.30 -9.72
C ALA A 201 -12.51 2.76 -8.31
N ARG A 202 -12.68 1.45 -8.20
CA ARG A 202 -12.83 0.76 -6.92
C ARG A 202 -11.54 0.02 -6.60
N HIS A 203 -11.01 0.26 -5.40
CA HIS A 203 -9.94 -0.55 -4.87
C HIS A 203 -10.50 -1.94 -4.60
N ARG A 204 -9.89 -2.99 -5.14
CA ARG A 204 -10.36 -4.34 -4.87
C ARG A 204 -10.31 -4.58 -3.35
N PRO A 205 -11.30 -5.29 -2.79
CA PRO A 205 -11.23 -5.75 -1.40
C PRO A 205 -9.88 -6.40 -1.17
N SER A 206 -9.24 -6.14 -0.01
CA SER A 206 -7.98 -6.78 0.31
C SER A 206 -8.26 -8.26 0.38
N ARG A 207 -7.72 -9.00 -0.57
CA ARG A 207 -7.87 -10.44 -0.63
C ARG A 207 -6.98 -10.97 0.49
N ASP A 208 -7.59 -11.54 1.53
CA ASP A 208 -6.90 -12.04 2.71
C ASP A 208 -5.69 -12.88 2.30
N VAL A 209 -4.55 -12.67 2.95
CA VAL A 209 -3.38 -13.52 2.74
C VAL A 209 -3.68 -14.88 3.36
N ILE A 210 -3.98 -15.87 2.51
CA ILE A 210 -4.24 -17.24 2.96
C ILE A 210 -2.91 -17.97 3.04
N VAL A 211 -2.47 -18.32 4.25
CA VAL A 211 -1.29 -19.16 4.44
C VAL A 211 -1.70 -20.62 4.62
N ARG A 212 -1.28 -21.48 3.70
CA ARG A 212 -1.59 -22.91 3.71
C ARG A 212 -0.34 -23.77 3.53
N ARG A 213 -0.46 -25.07 3.82
CA ARG A 213 0.60 -26.04 3.47
C ARG A 213 0.76 -26.10 1.95
N ALA A 214 2.00 -26.21 1.51
CA ALA A 214 2.32 -26.41 0.10
C ALA A 214 1.91 -27.82 -0.35
N THR A 215 1.61 -27.93 -1.64
CA THR A 215 1.38 -29.17 -2.36
C THR A 215 2.40 -29.32 -3.47
N THR A 216 2.46 -30.49 -4.11
CA THR A 216 3.34 -30.71 -5.27
C THR A 216 3.03 -29.77 -6.44
N HIS A 217 1.80 -29.27 -6.55
CA HIS A 217 1.41 -28.32 -7.60
C HIS A 217 2.02 -26.93 -7.39
N ASP A 218 2.36 -26.57 -6.15
CA ASP A 218 2.91 -25.25 -5.80
C ASP A 218 4.43 -25.15 -6.11
N VAL A 219 5.11 -26.28 -6.34
CA VAL A 219 6.58 -26.31 -6.52
C VAL A 219 7.04 -25.44 -7.68
N LYS A 220 6.25 -25.35 -8.75
CA LYS A 220 6.58 -24.46 -9.87
C LYS A 220 6.58 -22.98 -9.44
N ALA A 221 5.54 -22.54 -8.75
CA ALA A 221 5.41 -21.16 -8.28
C ALA A 221 6.46 -20.83 -7.20
N ILE A 222 6.73 -21.75 -6.28
CA ILE A 222 7.82 -21.61 -5.29
C ILE A 222 9.15 -21.37 -5.99
N ARG A 223 9.47 -22.15 -7.03
CA ARG A 223 10.72 -21.98 -7.78
C ARG A 223 10.78 -20.67 -8.55
N GLU A 224 9.64 -20.18 -9.05
CA GLU A 224 9.55 -18.88 -9.72
C GLU A 224 9.80 -17.73 -8.73
N LEU A 225 9.29 -17.81 -7.50
CA LEU A 225 9.58 -16.85 -6.42
C LEU A 225 11.05 -16.87 -6.00
N VAL A 226 11.67 -18.04 -5.91
CA VAL A 226 13.04 -18.20 -5.40
C VAL A 226 14.09 -17.83 -6.44
N ARG A 227 13.82 -18.06 -7.74
CA ARG A 227 14.78 -17.83 -8.83
C ARG A 227 15.47 -16.46 -8.79
N PRO A 228 14.76 -15.30 -8.74
CA PRO A 228 15.43 -14.00 -8.73
C PRO A 228 16.32 -13.82 -7.49
N LEU A 229 15.89 -14.34 -6.33
CA LEU A 229 16.67 -14.29 -5.08
C LEU A 229 17.92 -15.17 -5.14
N ALA A 230 17.87 -16.28 -5.87
CA ALA A 230 19.02 -17.13 -6.10
C ALA A 230 20.03 -16.49 -7.06
N GLU A 231 19.54 -15.86 -8.13
CA GLU A 231 20.35 -15.08 -9.07
C GLU A 231 21.07 -13.90 -8.38
N GLU A 232 20.40 -13.25 -7.42
CA GLU A 232 20.95 -12.17 -6.59
C GLU A 232 21.82 -12.66 -5.41
N ARG A 233 22.00 -13.98 -5.27
CA ARG A 233 22.74 -14.62 -4.17
C ARG A 233 22.18 -14.30 -2.77
N VAL A 234 20.88 -14.04 -2.67
CA VAL A 234 20.13 -13.89 -1.42
C VAL A 234 19.69 -15.26 -0.89
N LEU A 235 19.28 -16.17 -1.78
CA LEU A 235 18.95 -17.55 -1.47
C LEU A 235 19.87 -18.52 -2.22
N LEU A 236 19.98 -19.75 -1.70
CA LEU A 236 20.72 -20.82 -2.38
C LEU A 236 19.84 -21.44 -3.48
N ASP A 237 20.41 -21.57 -4.68
CA ASP A 237 19.79 -22.31 -5.77
C ASP A 237 19.75 -23.81 -5.43
N LYS A 238 18.69 -24.50 -5.89
CA LYS A 238 18.45 -25.92 -5.63
C LYS A 238 17.87 -26.59 -6.86
N HIS A 239 18.20 -27.87 -7.05
CA HIS A 239 17.58 -28.66 -8.10
C HIS A 239 16.08 -28.85 -7.84
N ALA A 240 15.31 -29.00 -8.92
CA ALA A 240 13.85 -29.10 -8.86
C ALA A 240 13.38 -30.23 -7.92
N VAL A 241 14.06 -31.38 -7.94
CA VAL A 241 13.72 -32.55 -7.12
C VAL A 241 13.76 -32.25 -5.61
N THR A 242 14.71 -31.41 -5.17
CA THR A 242 14.87 -31.01 -3.77
C THR A 242 13.65 -30.24 -3.26
N TYR A 243 12.98 -29.46 -4.11
CA TYR A 243 11.72 -28.81 -3.74
C TYR A 243 10.58 -29.82 -3.57
N TYR A 244 10.49 -30.81 -4.47
CA TYR A 244 9.46 -31.85 -4.39
C TYR A 244 9.61 -32.73 -3.14
N GLU A 245 10.83 -33.12 -2.78
CA GLU A 245 11.13 -33.85 -1.54
C GLU A 245 10.76 -33.03 -0.29
N ALA A 246 10.96 -31.72 -0.35
CA ALA A 246 10.75 -30.80 0.75
C ALA A 246 9.31 -30.27 0.88
N VAL A 247 8.38 -30.59 -0.03
CA VAL A 247 6.99 -30.06 -0.02
C VAL A 247 6.34 -30.09 1.38
N PRO A 248 6.45 -31.18 2.19
CA PRO A 248 5.82 -31.23 3.51
C PRO A 248 6.30 -30.15 4.49
N GLU A 249 7.48 -29.58 4.27
CA GLU A 249 8.06 -28.53 5.10
C GLU A 249 7.60 -27.12 4.71
N PHE A 250 7.03 -26.96 3.51
CA PHE A 250 6.69 -25.64 2.96
C PHE A 250 5.29 -25.18 3.35
N ARG A 251 5.21 -23.89 3.67
CA ARG A 251 4.01 -23.06 3.61
C ARG A 251 4.06 -22.17 2.36
N VAL A 252 2.89 -21.89 1.81
CA VAL A 252 2.70 -20.88 0.76
C VAL A 252 1.68 -19.84 1.23
N ALA A 253 1.94 -18.59 0.88
CA ALA A 253 0.98 -17.50 1.02
C ALA A 253 0.31 -17.29 -0.33
N GLU A 254 -1.01 -17.32 -0.32
CA GLU A 254 -1.86 -17.21 -1.48
C GLU A 254 -2.71 -15.94 -1.40
N ILE A 255 -2.76 -15.21 -2.51
CA ILE A 255 -3.69 -14.11 -2.73
C ILE A 255 -4.32 -14.43 -4.10
N ASP A 256 -5.65 -14.56 -4.15
CA ASP A 256 -6.41 -14.82 -5.39
C ASP A 256 -6.12 -16.11 -6.15
N GLY A 257 -5.78 -17.18 -5.42
CA GLY A 257 -5.35 -18.42 -6.09
C GLY A 257 -3.90 -18.38 -6.55
N GLU A 258 -3.20 -17.26 -6.41
CA GLU A 258 -1.80 -17.10 -6.81
C GLU A 258 -0.88 -17.18 -5.60
N VAL A 259 0.18 -17.98 -5.72
CA VAL A 259 1.22 -18.09 -4.69
C VAL A 259 2.12 -16.87 -4.77
N VAL A 260 1.99 -15.98 -3.79
CA VAL A 260 2.74 -14.71 -3.70
C VAL A 260 3.89 -14.77 -2.69
N GLY A 261 3.98 -15.84 -1.90
CA GLY A 261 5.09 -16.06 -0.99
C GLY A 261 5.22 -17.52 -0.56
N CYS A 262 6.39 -17.88 -0.05
CA CYS A 262 6.66 -19.21 0.48
C CYS A 262 7.68 -19.15 1.62
N GLY A 263 7.72 -20.21 2.42
CA GLY A 263 8.74 -20.41 3.44
C GLY A 263 8.67 -21.84 3.96
N ALA A 264 9.76 -22.35 4.53
CA ALA A 264 9.81 -23.72 5.04
C ALA A 264 10.49 -23.80 6.40
N VAL A 265 10.06 -24.77 7.20
CA VAL A 265 10.69 -25.15 8.47
C VAL A 265 11.33 -26.52 8.31
N HIS A 266 12.65 -26.56 8.40
CA HIS A 266 13.42 -27.79 8.32
C HIS A 266 13.87 -28.21 9.71
N VAL A 267 13.40 -29.35 10.21
CA VAL A 267 13.83 -29.88 11.51
C VAL A 267 15.21 -30.52 11.36
N LEU A 268 16.18 -30.05 12.14
CA LEU A 268 17.53 -30.62 12.15
C LEU A 268 17.68 -31.67 13.26
N TRP A 269 17.10 -31.41 14.42
CA TRP A 269 17.20 -32.29 15.59
C TRP A 269 15.95 -32.20 16.47
N GLN A 270 15.95 -32.94 17.58
CA GLN A 270 14.84 -33.01 18.53
C GLN A 270 14.33 -31.63 18.98
N ASP A 271 15.21 -30.63 19.12
CA ASP A 271 14.83 -29.32 19.66
C ASP A 271 15.22 -28.12 18.80
N VAL A 272 15.76 -28.33 17.58
CA VAL A 272 16.24 -27.27 16.70
C VAL A 272 15.75 -27.44 15.26
N ALA A 273 15.28 -26.34 14.66
CA ALA A 273 14.91 -26.27 13.26
C ALA A 273 15.42 -24.97 12.60
N GLU A 274 15.50 -25.01 11.27
CA GLU A 274 15.92 -23.88 10.43
C GLU A 274 14.73 -23.33 9.65
N ILE A 275 14.56 -22.01 9.66
CA ILE A 275 13.70 -21.32 8.68
C ILE A 275 14.48 -21.19 7.38
N ARG A 276 13.98 -21.81 6.31
CA ARG A 276 14.62 -21.82 4.99
C ARG A 276 13.69 -21.35 3.89
N THR A 277 14.28 -20.81 2.83
CA THR A 277 13.57 -20.48 1.57
C THR A 277 12.35 -19.58 1.81
N LEU A 278 12.49 -18.59 2.70
CA LEU A 278 11.48 -17.55 2.91
C LEU A 278 11.59 -16.53 1.77
N ALA A 279 10.53 -16.39 0.97
CA ALA A 279 10.48 -15.51 -0.18
C ALA A 279 9.08 -14.92 -0.35
N VAL A 280 9.01 -13.67 -0.79
CA VAL A 280 7.76 -12.96 -1.13
C VAL A 280 7.95 -12.28 -2.48
N SER A 281 6.92 -12.30 -3.32
CA SER A 281 6.89 -11.60 -4.59
C SER A 281 7.19 -10.11 -4.41
N ARG A 282 7.94 -9.50 -5.33
CA ARG A 282 8.34 -8.08 -5.27
C ARG A 282 7.15 -7.15 -5.10
N ASP A 283 6.06 -7.44 -5.80
CA ASP A 283 4.82 -6.64 -5.76
C ASP A 283 4.09 -6.73 -4.42
N HIS A 284 4.52 -7.64 -3.54
CA HIS A 284 3.91 -7.92 -2.25
C HIS A 284 4.86 -7.70 -1.06
N LEU A 285 6.06 -7.17 -1.31
CA LEU A 285 6.97 -6.73 -0.26
C LEU A 285 6.37 -5.55 0.52
N GLY A 286 6.63 -5.50 1.83
CA GLY A 286 6.10 -4.46 2.73
C GLY A 286 4.60 -4.57 3.05
N LYS A 287 3.87 -5.51 2.44
CA LYS A 287 2.41 -5.69 2.64
C LYS A 287 2.03 -6.72 3.71
N GLY A 288 2.95 -7.05 4.61
CA GLY A 288 2.70 -8.00 5.71
C GLY A 288 2.70 -9.49 5.35
N VAL A 289 2.83 -9.88 4.07
CA VAL A 289 2.84 -11.30 3.63
C VAL A 289 3.93 -12.11 4.32
N GLY A 290 5.16 -11.58 4.39
CA GLY A 290 6.27 -12.26 5.04
C GLY A 290 6.04 -12.48 6.53
N GLY A 291 5.39 -11.54 7.22
CA GLY A 291 5.05 -11.67 8.63
C GLY A 291 4.02 -12.78 8.87
N HIS A 292 2.96 -12.82 8.05
CA HIS A 292 1.98 -13.89 8.10
C HIS A 292 2.61 -15.27 7.87
N LEU A 293 3.51 -15.39 6.88
CA LEU A 293 4.27 -16.64 6.67
C LEU A 293 5.06 -17.01 7.93
N MET A 294 5.79 -16.07 8.51
CA MET A 294 6.62 -16.30 9.69
C MET A 294 5.81 -16.83 10.88
N ASP A 295 4.65 -16.25 11.16
CA ASP A 295 3.76 -16.70 12.25
C ASP A 295 3.34 -18.17 12.10
N TYR A 296 3.00 -18.59 10.88
CA TYR A 296 2.67 -19.97 10.58
C TYR A 296 3.88 -20.90 10.70
N LEU A 297 5.05 -20.47 10.24
CA LEU A 297 6.29 -21.26 10.35
C LEU A 297 6.72 -21.47 11.80
N ILE A 298 6.60 -20.44 12.65
CA ILE A 298 6.84 -20.54 14.10
C ILE A 298 5.84 -21.50 14.73
N THR A 299 4.57 -21.43 14.32
CA THR A 299 3.51 -22.33 14.81
C THR A 299 3.79 -23.78 14.42
N ASP A 300 4.23 -24.02 13.19
CA ASP A 300 4.63 -25.36 12.73
C ASP A 300 5.82 -25.89 13.53
N ALA A 301 6.85 -25.05 13.75
CA ALA A 301 8.02 -25.40 14.55
C ALA A 301 7.62 -25.82 15.98
N ARG A 302 6.78 -25.03 16.66
CA ARG A 302 6.24 -25.39 17.97
C ARG A 302 5.44 -26.71 17.94
N THR A 303 4.68 -26.95 16.88
CA THR A 303 3.91 -28.19 16.69
C THR A 303 4.83 -29.41 16.54
N TYR A 304 6.01 -29.24 15.94
CA TYR A 304 7.03 -30.30 15.84
C TYR A 304 7.79 -30.53 17.15
N GLY A 305 7.58 -29.71 18.17
CA GLY A 305 8.24 -29.82 19.47
C GLY A 305 9.64 -29.22 19.54
N VAL A 306 10.05 -28.45 18.52
CA VAL A 306 11.33 -27.75 18.58
C VAL A 306 11.27 -26.53 19.50
N ARG A 307 12.40 -26.21 20.13
CA ARG A 307 12.54 -25.11 21.11
C ARG A 307 13.35 -23.94 20.56
N ARG A 308 14.13 -24.18 19.51
CA ARG A 308 15.02 -23.21 18.88
C ARG A 308 14.77 -23.16 17.38
N LEU A 309 14.65 -21.94 16.84
CA LEU A 309 14.67 -21.67 15.41
C LEU A 309 15.88 -20.85 15.05
N PHE A 310 16.58 -21.23 13.99
CA PHE A 310 17.62 -20.38 13.44
C PHE A 310 17.41 -20.12 11.95
N CYS A 311 18.07 -19.09 11.43
CA CYS A 311 18.13 -18.81 10.01
C CYS A 311 19.46 -18.16 9.63
N LEU A 312 19.73 -18.14 8.33
CA LEU A 312 20.84 -17.45 7.69
C LEU A 312 20.25 -16.43 6.72
N THR A 313 20.41 -15.13 6.99
CA THR A 313 19.64 -14.07 6.31
C THR A 313 20.42 -12.77 6.15
N PHE A 314 20.08 -12.00 5.11
CA PHE A 314 20.47 -10.59 4.97
C PHE A 314 19.41 -9.63 5.55
N GLU A 315 18.18 -10.11 5.77
CA GLU A 315 17.03 -9.32 6.20
C GLU A 315 16.95 -9.19 7.73
N ILE A 316 18.00 -8.68 8.36
CA ILE A 316 18.16 -8.67 9.83
C ILE A 316 16.96 -8.03 10.54
N ASP A 317 16.54 -6.83 10.10
CA ASP A 317 15.45 -6.09 10.74
C ASP A 317 14.11 -6.85 10.68
N PHE A 318 13.87 -7.58 9.60
CA PHE A 318 12.68 -8.42 9.50
C PHE A 318 12.69 -9.52 10.57
N PHE A 319 13.81 -10.22 10.74
CA PHE A 319 13.91 -11.30 11.71
C PHE A 319 13.96 -10.80 13.16
N VAL A 320 14.58 -9.64 13.43
CA VAL A 320 14.53 -8.98 14.75
C VAL A 320 13.09 -8.67 15.16
N ARG A 321 12.27 -8.12 14.26
CA ARG A 321 10.83 -7.88 14.54
C ARG A 321 10.06 -9.15 14.88
N HIS A 322 10.55 -10.31 14.44
CA HIS A 322 10.02 -11.62 14.77
C HIS A 322 10.82 -12.32 15.87
N GLY A 323 11.50 -11.59 16.75
CA GLY A 323 12.13 -12.16 17.96
C GLY A 323 13.35 -13.03 17.72
N PHE A 324 14.03 -12.88 16.58
CA PHE A 324 15.35 -13.47 16.37
C PHE A 324 16.45 -12.49 16.80
N GLU A 325 17.52 -13.04 17.33
CA GLU A 325 18.72 -12.32 17.76
C GLU A 325 19.92 -12.81 16.93
N ALA A 326 20.82 -11.90 16.57
CA ALA A 326 22.05 -12.27 15.88
C ALA A 326 22.97 -13.07 16.82
N ILE A 327 23.58 -14.12 16.29
CA ILE A 327 24.51 -14.97 17.05
C ILE A 327 25.83 -15.17 16.31
N ASP A 328 26.93 -15.19 17.07
CA ASP A 328 28.27 -15.46 16.55
C ASP A 328 28.57 -16.97 16.56
N GLY A 329 28.36 -17.64 15.43
CA GLY A 329 28.68 -19.06 15.26
C GLY A 329 30.03 -19.30 14.58
N GLN A 330 30.82 -20.26 15.08
CA GLN A 330 31.97 -20.81 14.35
C GLN A 330 31.47 -21.82 13.32
N ALA A 331 31.17 -21.35 12.10
CA ALA A 331 30.80 -22.23 11.00
C ALA A 331 31.95 -23.21 10.70
N VAL A 332 31.62 -24.51 10.62
CA VAL A 332 32.58 -25.56 10.20
C VAL A 332 32.46 -25.81 8.71
N ASP A 333 33.49 -26.41 8.10
CA ASP A 333 33.46 -26.78 6.68
C ASP A 333 32.33 -27.78 6.38
N GLN A 334 31.85 -27.80 5.14
CA GLN A 334 30.72 -28.64 4.72
C GLN A 334 30.97 -30.14 4.96
N ASP A 335 32.18 -30.63 4.71
CA ASP A 335 32.54 -32.04 4.92
C ASP A 335 32.56 -32.39 6.42
N VAL A 336 33.06 -31.48 7.26
CA VAL A 336 33.03 -31.63 8.72
C VAL A 336 31.58 -31.64 9.21
N TYR A 337 30.73 -30.75 8.69
CA TYR A 337 29.31 -30.73 9.03
C TYR A 337 28.62 -32.05 8.65
N GLN A 338 28.93 -32.63 7.49
CA GLN A 338 28.38 -33.95 7.11
C GLN A 338 28.89 -35.08 8.01
N GLU A 339 30.13 -35.04 8.46
CA GLU A 339 30.67 -36.01 9.42
C GLU A 339 30.01 -35.86 10.79
N LEU A 340 29.74 -34.63 11.24
CA LEU A 340 28.94 -34.36 12.45
C LEU A 340 27.53 -34.95 12.34
N LEU A 341 26.91 -34.85 11.15
CA LEU A 341 25.61 -35.48 10.87
C LEU A 341 25.66 -37.03 10.81
N ARG A 342 26.84 -37.65 10.79
CA ARG A 342 26.99 -39.12 10.71
C ARG A 342 27.40 -39.76 12.04
N SER A 343 28.10 -39.03 12.89
CA SER A 343 28.75 -39.55 14.11
C SER A 343 27.86 -39.54 15.37
N TYR A 344 26.54 -39.63 15.23
CA TYR A 344 25.55 -39.45 16.31
C TYR A 344 25.54 -40.60 17.33
N ASP A 345 26.40 -40.53 18.34
CA ASP A 345 26.25 -41.22 19.62
C ASP A 345 25.59 -40.25 20.64
N GLU A 346 24.83 -40.77 21.61
CA GLU A 346 24.08 -39.96 22.62
C GLU A 346 24.93 -38.87 23.29
N GLY A 347 26.23 -39.12 23.49
CA GLY A 347 27.16 -38.16 24.11
C GLY A 347 27.61 -36.99 23.22
N VAL A 348 27.40 -37.06 21.90
CA VAL A 348 27.77 -35.99 20.94
C VAL A 348 26.60 -35.01 20.73
N ALA A 349 25.35 -35.47 20.96
CA ALA A 349 24.14 -34.66 20.87
C ALA A 349 24.01 -33.59 21.98
N GLU A 350 24.59 -33.83 23.16
CA GLU A 350 24.63 -32.84 24.26
C GLU A 350 25.54 -31.63 23.95
N PHE A 351 26.44 -31.74 22.96
CA PHE A 351 27.45 -30.73 22.65
C PHE A 351 27.31 -30.09 21.26
N LEU A 352 26.41 -30.60 20.42
CA LEU A 352 26.24 -30.10 19.06
C LEU A 352 25.13 -29.06 18.97
N ASP A 353 25.57 -27.84 19.23
CA ASP A 353 24.92 -26.59 18.91
C ASP A 353 24.88 -26.40 17.37
N LEU A 354 24.07 -27.23 16.68
CA LEU A 354 24.00 -27.33 15.21
C LEU A 354 23.70 -25.99 14.54
N GLU A 355 22.91 -25.14 15.18
CA GLU A 355 22.63 -23.80 14.71
C GLU A 355 23.88 -22.92 14.68
N TRP A 356 24.94 -23.24 15.41
CA TRP A 356 26.18 -22.45 15.48
C TRP A 356 27.24 -22.91 14.47
N VAL A 357 27.23 -24.20 14.12
CA VAL A 357 28.26 -24.81 13.27
C VAL A 357 27.86 -24.95 11.80
N LYS A 358 26.57 -24.85 11.44
CA LYS A 358 26.13 -25.02 10.04
C LYS A 358 26.88 -24.09 9.07
N PRO A 359 27.39 -24.56 7.92
CA PRO A 359 28.09 -23.72 6.95
C PRO A 359 27.28 -22.50 6.50
N ASN A 360 27.95 -21.34 6.43
CA ASN A 360 27.36 -20.10 5.95
C ASN A 360 27.86 -19.77 4.53
N THR A 361 27.25 -20.40 3.54
CA THR A 361 27.70 -20.33 2.14
C THR A 361 27.59 -18.93 1.52
N LEU A 362 26.65 -18.11 2.00
CA LEU A 362 26.39 -16.77 1.45
C LEU A 362 27.07 -15.65 2.25
N GLY A 363 27.69 -15.97 3.40
CA GLY A 363 28.32 -14.97 4.27
C GLY A 363 27.33 -14.00 4.91
N ASN A 364 26.08 -14.44 5.12
CA ASN A 364 25.02 -13.61 5.68
C ASN A 364 24.92 -13.76 7.21
N THR A 365 23.97 -13.09 7.86
CA THR A 365 23.89 -13.10 9.32
C THR A 365 23.18 -14.35 9.82
N ARG A 366 23.78 -15.01 10.81
CA ARG A 366 23.14 -16.09 11.56
C ARG A 366 22.27 -15.48 12.66
N MET A 367 21.02 -15.92 12.72
CA MET A 367 20.08 -15.45 13.73
C MET A 367 19.38 -16.63 14.40
N LEU A 368 19.08 -16.48 15.69
CA LEU A 368 18.49 -17.49 16.56
C LEU A 368 17.27 -16.92 17.28
N ARG A 369 16.23 -17.73 17.43
CA ARG A 369 15.05 -17.45 18.24
C ARG A 369 14.76 -18.63 19.16
N GLN A 370 14.52 -18.32 20.44
CA GLN A 370 13.92 -19.25 21.39
C GLN A 370 12.38 -19.22 21.24
N LEU A 371 11.73 -20.38 21.28
CA LEU A 371 10.30 -20.54 20.96
C LEU A 371 9.34 -20.50 22.14
#